data_AF-A0A8K0KR64-F1
#
_entry.id   AF-A0A8K0KR64-F1
#
_cell.length_a   1.000
_cell.length_b   1.000
_cell.length_c   1.000
_cell.angle_alpha   90.00
_cell.angle_beta   90.00
_cell.angle_gamma   90.00
#
_symmetry.space_group_name_H-M   'P 1'
#
loop_
_entity.id
_entity.type
_entity.pdbx_description
1 polymer ?
#
loop_
_entity_poly.entity_id
_entity_poly.type
_entity_poly.pdbx_seq_one_letter_code
_entity_poly.pdbx_strand_id
1 'polypeptide(L)'
;MAVNPETLAEGRVAVRVPPFSPESPQLSFAQFEGHFNLTGIHDDTLKYWLVVANLDSRYAREVEDIITNLPVSDKYVKLREELV
;
A
#
# COMPACT_ATOMS: atom_id res chain seq x y z
N MET A 1 20.32 -20.50 -27.99
CA MET A 1 19.07 -19.76 -27.76
C MET A 1 19.05 -19.34 -26.30
N ALA A 2 19.42 -18.10 -26.01
CA ALA A 2 19.27 -17.54 -24.67
C ALA A 2 17.80 -17.13 -24.50
N VAL A 3 17.14 -17.66 -23.48
CA VAL A 3 15.82 -17.19 -23.07
C VAL A 3 15.95 -15.74 -22.62
N ASN A 4 15.24 -14.83 -23.27
CA ASN A 4 15.20 -13.42 -22.90
C ASN A 4 14.38 -13.30 -21.60
N PRO A 5 14.91 -12.74 -20.49
CA PRO A 5 14.15 -12.59 -19.24
C PRO A 5 12.92 -11.68 -19.34
N GLU A 6 12.70 -11.02 -20.47
CA GLU A 6 11.60 -10.08 -20.70
C GLU A 6 10.26 -10.76 -21.03
N THR A 7 10.21 -12.08 -21.23
CA THR A 7 8.99 -12.81 -21.65
C THR A 7 8.07 -13.23 -20.48
N LEU A 8 8.28 -12.70 -19.27
CA LEU A 8 7.43 -12.98 -18.08
C LEU A 8 6.51 -11.80 -17.68
N ALA A 9 6.37 -10.80 -18.55
CA ALA A 9 5.57 -9.60 -18.27
C ALA A 9 4.22 -9.54 -19.01
N GLU A 10 3.79 -10.61 -19.68
CA GLU A 10 2.48 -10.67 -20.34
C GLU A 10 1.43 -11.20 -19.35
N GLY A 11 0.65 -10.28 -18.76
CA GLY A 11 -0.59 -10.62 -18.05
C GLY A 11 -0.64 -10.32 -16.56
N ARG A 12 0.41 -9.72 -15.96
CA ARG A 12 0.25 -9.08 -14.65
C ARG A 12 -0.04 -7.61 -14.90
N VAL A 13 -1.29 -7.19 -14.71
CA VAL A 13 -1.56 -5.79 -14.40
C VAL A 13 -0.67 -5.51 -13.20
N ALA A 14 0.45 -4.83 -13.41
CA ALA A 14 1.22 -4.30 -12.31
C ALA A 14 0.22 -3.45 -11.54
N VAL A 15 -0.14 -3.91 -10.34
CA VAL A 15 -0.93 -3.16 -9.37
C VAL A 15 -0.07 -1.94 -9.06
N ARG A 16 -0.13 -0.94 -9.93
CA ARG A 16 0.53 0.34 -9.77
C ARG A 16 -0.33 1.08 -8.78
N VAL A 17 -0.14 0.73 -7.52
CA VAL A 17 -0.66 1.50 -6.42
C VAL A 17 -0.09 2.91 -6.59
N PRO A 18 -0.92 3.96 -6.52
CA PRO A 18 -0.43 5.32 -6.64
C PRO A 18 0.63 5.58 -5.56
N PRO A 19 1.70 6.32 -5.86
CA PRO A 19 2.68 6.70 -4.85
C PRO A 19 1.97 7.48 -3.74
N PHE A 20 2.36 7.24 -2.48
CA PHE A 20 1.82 8.00 -1.36
C PHE A 20 2.23 9.47 -1.51
N SER A 21 1.25 10.38 -1.52
CA SER A 21 1.51 11.82 -1.54
C SER A 21 1.41 12.39 -0.12
N PRO A 22 2.55 12.81 0.47
CA PRO A 22 2.58 13.31 1.83
C PRO A 22 1.93 14.69 2.03
N GLU A 23 1.75 15.44 0.94
CA GLU A 23 1.10 16.75 0.97
C GLU A 23 -0.41 16.64 1.22
N SER A 24 -1.02 15.48 0.92
CA SER A 24 -2.41 15.20 1.20
C SER A 24 -2.63 13.71 1.50
N PRO A 25 -2.36 13.26 2.74
CA PRO A 25 -2.57 11.87 3.14
C PRO A 25 -4.03 11.43 2.94
N GLN A 26 -5.00 12.30 3.26
CA GLN A 26 -6.44 12.08 3.03
C GLN A 26 -6.72 11.66 1.58
N LEU A 27 -6.17 12.40 0.61
CA LEU A 27 -6.36 12.15 -0.81
C LEU A 27 -5.67 10.85 -1.23
N SER A 28 -4.45 10.63 -0.74
CA SER A 28 -3.70 9.40 -1.00
C SER A 28 -4.51 8.17 -0.57
N PHE A 29 -5.00 8.15 0.66
CA PHE A 29 -5.84 7.05 1.16
C PHE A 29 -7.13 6.86 0.35
N ALA A 30 -7.76 7.94 -0.11
CA ALA A 30 -8.92 7.83 -1.02
C ALA A 30 -8.56 7.16 -2.35
N GLN A 31 -7.36 7.42 -2.89
CA GLN A 31 -6.86 6.76 -4.10
C GLN A 31 -6.53 5.28 -3.86
N PHE A 32 -5.91 4.93 -2.73
CA PHE A 32 -5.69 3.53 -2.34
C PHE A 32 -7.02 2.77 -2.25
N GLU A 33 -8.05 3.32 -1.60
CA GLU A 33 -9.37 2.68 -1.51
C GLU A 33 -10.04 2.49 -2.87
N GLY A 34 -9.97 3.50 -3.74
CA GLY A 34 -10.46 3.38 -5.12
C GLY A 34 -9.77 2.23 -5.85
N HIS A 35 -8.45 2.13 -5.73
CA HIS A 35 -7.67 1.07 -6.34
C HIS A 35 -8.00 -0.32 -5.78
N PHE A 36 -8.11 -0.43 -4.45
CA PHE A 36 -8.48 -1.67 -3.79
C PHE A 36 -9.85 -2.17 -4.24
N ASN A 37 -10.83 -1.28 -4.33
CA ASN A 37 -12.16 -1.62 -4.81
C ASN A 37 -12.16 -2.09 -6.28
N LEU A 38 -11.39 -1.42 -7.15
CA LEU A 38 -11.28 -1.81 -8.57
C LEU A 38 -10.58 -3.16 -8.77
N THR A 39 -9.67 -3.53 -7.87
CA THR A 39 -8.85 -4.75 -7.96
C THR A 39 -9.36 -5.90 -7.09
N GLY A 40 -10.45 -5.70 -6.35
CA GLY A 40 -11.03 -6.71 -5.46
C GLY A 40 -10.19 -6.99 -4.20
N ILE A 41 -9.36 -6.03 -3.78
CA ILE A 41 -8.54 -6.14 -2.57
C ILE A 41 -9.39 -5.72 -1.36
N HIS A 42 -9.84 -6.72 -0.60
CA HIS A 42 -10.68 -6.50 0.59
C HIS A 42 -10.01 -6.91 1.91
N ASP A 43 -8.91 -7.66 1.85
CA ASP A 43 -8.19 -8.11 3.04
C ASP A 43 -7.47 -6.95 3.74
N ASP A 44 -7.78 -6.74 5.02
CA ASP A 44 -7.22 -5.66 5.86
C ASP A 44 -5.68 -5.73 5.92
N THR A 45 -5.13 -6.93 6.07
CA THR A 45 -3.68 -7.13 6.19
C THR A 45 -2.99 -6.81 4.87
N LEU A 46 -3.58 -7.20 3.74
CA LEU A 46 -3.06 -6.88 2.41
C LEU A 46 -3.13 -5.38 2.12
N LYS A 47 -4.26 -4.72 2.42
CA LYS A 47 -4.39 -3.26 2.29
C LYS A 47 -3.31 -2.55 3.10
N TYR A 48 -3.10 -2.97 4.35
CA TYR A 48 -2.07 -2.43 5.23
C TYR A 48 -0.67 -2.52 4.61
N TRP A 49 -0.24 -3.71 4.18
CA TRP A 49 1.11 -3.87 3.62
C TRP A 49 1.31 -3.14 2.30
N LEU A 50 0.26 -3.01 1.47
CA LEU A 50 0.31 -2.23 0.24
C LEU A 50 0.52 -0.74 0.51
N VAL A 51 -0.08 -0.18 1.56
CA VAL A 51 0.19 1.20 1.97
C VAL A 51 1.60 1.33 2.55
N VAL A 52 1.99 0.47 3.49
CA VAL A 52 3.33 0.52 4.13
C VAL A 52 4.45 0.45 3.09
N ALA A 53 4.31 -0.41 2.08
CA ALA A 53 5.30 -0.53 0.99
C ALA A 53 5.43 0.72 0.12
N ASN A 54 4.46 1.64 0.18
CA ASN A 54 4.45 2.90 -0.58
C ASN A 54 4.72 4.13 0.29
N LEU A 55 4.96 3.99 1.60
CA LEU A 55 5.34 5.10 2.47
C LEU A 55 6.79 5.50 2.25
N ASP A 56 7.05 6.79 2.12
CA ASP A 56 8.40 7.33 2.21
C ASP A 56 8.98 7.14 3.63
N SER A 57 10.31 7.09 3.75
CA SER A 57 11.00 6.82 5.02
C SER A 57 10.62 7.77 6.16
N ARG A 58 10.21 9.00 5.83
CA ARG A 58 9.71 9.96 6.83
C ARG A 58 8.42 9.45 7.50
N TYR A 59 7.45 9.01 6.70
CA TYR A 59 6.14 8.55 7.18
C TYR A 59 6.20 7.16 7.77
N ALA A 60 7.04 6.28 7.20
CA ALA A 60 7.32 4.99 7.82
C ALA A 60 7.88 5.13 9.25
N ARG A 61 8.61 6.22 9.54
CA ARG A 61 9.08 6.54 10.90
C ARG A 61 7.96 7.07 11.79
N GLU A 62 7.02 7.86 11.26
CA GLU A 62 5.88 8.38 12.04
C GLU A 62 5.00 7.24 12.56
N VAL A 63 4.89 6.13 11.82
CA VAL A 63 4.13 4.94 12.20
C VAL A 63 5.01 3.72 12.54
N GLU A 64 6.24 3.95 12.99
CA GLU A 64 7.21 2.87 13.26
C GLU A 64 6.68 1.86 14.28
N ASP A 65 5.98 2.33 15.31
CA ASP A 65 5.35 1.49 16.33
C ASP A 65 4.24 0.60 15.74
N ILE A 66 3.43 1.12 14.81
CA ILE A 66 2.39 0.36 14.11
C ILE A 66 3.02 -0.70 13.18
N ILE A 67 4.18 -0.40 12.57
CA ILE A 67 4.91 -1.33 11.70
C ILE A 67 5.63 -2.42 12.51
N THR A 68 6.29 -2.05 13.59
CA THR A 68 7.11 -2.96 14.40
C THR A 68 6.28 -3.74 15.42
N ASN A 69 5.12 -3.23 15.82
CA ASN A 69 4.16 -3.88 16.71
C ASN A 69 2.78 -3.97 16.03
N LEU A 70 2.66 -4.92 15.11
CA LEU A 70 1.51 -5.04 14.22
C LEU A 70 0.19 -5.24 15.00
N PRO A 71 -0.84 -4.41 14.76
CA PRO A 71 -2.15 -4.59 15.37
C PRO A 71 -2.81 -5.93 15.04
N VAL A 72 -3.52 -6.52 16.00
CA VAL A 72 -4.23 -7.81 15.81
C VAL A 72 -5.37 -7.67 14.79
N SER A 73 -6.12 -6.57 14.85
CA SER A 73 -7.21 -6.22 13.92
C SER A 73 -7.08 -4.78 13.44
N ASP A 74 -7.83 -4.46 12.39
CA ASP A 74 -8.02 -3.09 11.89
C ASP A 74 -6.69 -2.41 11.55
N LYS A 75 -5.74 -3.17 10.96
CA LYS A 75 -4.36 -2.72 10.70
C LYS A 75 -4.38 -1.53 9.78
N TYR A 76 -5.14 -1.64 8.69
CA TYR A 76 -5.24 -0.57 7.70
C TYR A 76 -5.95 0.66 8.28
N VAL A 77 -7.00 0.46 9.09
CA VAL A 77 -7.74 1.56 9.73
C VAL A 77 -6.83 2.34 10.67
N LYS A 78 -6.11 1.65 11.56
CA LYS A 78 -5.17 2.29 12.49
C LYS A 78 -4.06 3.04 11.77
N LEU A 79 -3.49 2.43 10.73
CA LEU A 79 -2.46 3.09 9.90
C LEU A 79 -3.00 4.38 9.26
N ARG A 80 -4.24 4.33 8.76
CA ARG A 80 -4.89 5.50 8.16
C ARG A 80 -5.17 6.59 9.19
N GLU A 81 -5.65 6.25 10.37
CA GLU A 81 -5.95 7.22 11.43
C GLU A 81 -4.70 7.96 11.91
N GLU A 82 -3.55 7.30 11.96
CA GLU A 82 -2.29 7.93 12.40
C GLU A 82 -1.71 8.89 11.35
N LEU A 83 -1.90 8.59 10.06
CA LEU A 83 -1.30 9.34 8.94
C LEU A 83 -2.17 10.48 8.39
N VAL A 84 -3.43 10.61 8.83
CA VAL A 84 -4.46 11.51 8.27
C VAL A 84 -4.88 12.55 9.28
#